data_AF-A0A2T0HI43-F1
#
_entry.id   AF-A0A2T0HI43-F1
#
_cell.length_a   1.000
_cell.length_b   1.000
_cell.length_c   1.000
_cell.angle_alpha   90.00
_cell.angle_beta   90.00
_cell.angle_gamma   90.00
#
_symmetry.space_group_name_H-M   'P 1'
#
loop_
_entity.id
_entity.type
_entity.pdbx_description
1 polymer ?
#
loop_
_entity_poly.entity_id
_entity_poly.type
_entity_poly.pdbx_seq_one_letter_code
_entity_poly.pdbx_strand_id
1 'polypeptide(L)' 'MEYRQLGRTDLNVSALCLGTMTWGEQNDEAQAFAQIALAKA' A
#
# COMPACT_ATOMS: atom_id res chain seq x y z
N MET A 1 -11.68 0.40 5.67
CA MET A 1 -10.59 -0.60 5.52
C MET A 1 -10.70 -1.63 6.64
N GLU A 2 -10.44 -2.91 6.37
CA GLU A 2 -10.31 -3.94 7.41
C GLU A 2 -8.85 -3.97 7.92
N TYR A 3 -8.65 -4.06 9.23
CA TYR A 3 -7.33 -4.18 9.86
C TYR A 3 -7.21 -5.49 10.64
N ARG A 4 -6.00 -6.05 10.67
CA ARG A 4 -5.70 -7.32 11.35
C ARG A 4 -4.41 -7.19 12.16
N GLN A 5 -4.34 -7.87 13.29
CA GLN A 5 -3.13 -7.95 14.09
C GLN A 5 -2.06 -8.75 13.34
N LEU A 6 -0.84 -8.20 13.25
CA LEU A 6 0.27 -8.86 12.60
C LEU A 6 0.94 -9.85 13.55
N GLY A 7 0.55 -11.12 13.46
CA GLY A 7 1.16 -12.21 14.22
C GLY A 7 1.07 -11.98 15.73
N ARG A 8 2.21 -12.03 16.42
CA ARG A 8 2.33 -11.78 17.88
C ARG A 8 2.82 -10.37 18.22
N THR A 9 2.65 -9.43 17.29
CA THR A 9 3.04 -8.03 17.50
C THR A 9 1.84 -7.20 17.91
N ASP A 10 2.08 -6.01 18.45
CA ASP A 10 1.04 -5.02 18.74
C ASP A 10 0.63 -4.21 17.50
N LEU A 11 1.11 -4.59 16.31
CA LEU A 11 0.80 -3.89 15.06
C LEU A 11 -0.54 -4.35 14.48
N ASN A 12 -1.43 -3.39 14.22
CA ASN A 12 -2.62 -3.59 13.39
C ASN A 12 -2.34 -3.06 11.99
N VAL A 13 -2.32 -3.96 11.00
CA VAL A 13 -2.03 -3.65 9.59
C VAL A 13 -3.30 -3.79 8.75
N SER A 14 -3.38 -3.09 7.62
CA SER A 14 -4.49 -3.26 6.69
C SER A 14 -4.50 -4.69 6.12
N ALA A 15 -5.69 -5.26 5.90
CA ALA A 15 -5.82 -6.60 5.32
C ALA A 15 -5.30 -6.68 3.87
N LEU A 16 -5.18 -5.53 3.18
CA LEU A 16 -4.63 -5.38 1.84
C LEU A 16 -3.58 -4.26 1.84
N CYS A 17 -2.48 -4.46 1.10
CA CYS A 17 -1.37 -3.53 1.01
C CYS A 17 -1.11 -3.10 -0.44
N LEU A 18 -0.54 -1.91 -0.63
CA LEU A 18 -0.10 -1.42 -1.94
C LEU A 18 1.29 -1.97 -2.26
N GLY A 19 1.38 -2.81 -3.30
CA GLY A 19 2.67 -3.23 -3.88
C GLY A 19 3.20 -2.19 -4.87
N THR A 20 4.53 -2.06 -4.98
CA THR A 20 5.17 -0.93 -5.69
C THR A 20 6.25 -1.36 -6.69
N MET A 21 6.35 -2.67 -6.99
CA MET A 21 7.45 -3.22 -7.79
C MET A 21 7.52 -2.72 -9.23
N THR A 22 6.44 -2.10 -9.74
CA THR A 22 6.32 -1.60 -11.11
C THR A 22 6.66 -0.12 -11.26
N TRP A 23 6.89 0.59 -10.15
CA TRP A 23 7.18 2.02 -10.14
C TRP A 23 8.61 2.29 -10.60
N GLY A 24 8.79 3.29 -11.47
CA GLY A 24 10.08 3.64 -12.07
C GLY A 24 10.46 2.79 -13.29
N GLU A 25 9.65 1.80 -13.66
CA GLU A 25 9.84 0.98 -14.86
C GLU A 25 8.58 1.01 -15.75
N GLN A 26 7.48 0.44 -15.27
CA GLN A 26 6.21 0.38 -16.01
C GLN A 26 5.27 1.54 -15.64
N ASN A 27 5.50 2.17 -14.49
CA ASN A 27 4.72 3.29 -13.99
C ASN A 27 5.65 4.47 -13.72
N ASP A 28 5.25 5.66 -14.15
CA ASP A 28 5.94 6.89 -13.84
C ASP A 28 5.65 7.39 -12.41
N GLU A 29 6.33 8.46 -12.00
CA GLU A 29 6.20 9.05 -10.68
C GLU A 29 4.78 9.57 -10.39
N ALA A 30 4.11 10.17 -11.38
CA ALA A 30 2.75 10.69 -11.21
C ALA A 30 1.74 9.55 -10.99
N GLN A 31 1.89 8.44 -11.73
CA GLN A 31 1.08 7.23 -11.56
C GLN A 31 1.32 6.59 -10.20
N ALA A 32 2.57 6.51 -9.74
CA ALA A 32 2.89 6.03 -8.40
C ALA A 32 2.22 6.87 -7.31
N PHE A 33 2.30 8.21 -7.40
CA PHE A 33 1.63 9.10 -6.45
C PHE A 33 0.11 8.96 -6.46
N ALA A 34 -0.49 8.79 -7.64
CA ALA A 34 -1.93 8.54 -7.75
C ALA A 34 -2.32 7.22 -7.06
N GLN A 35 -1.52 6.15 -7.20
CA GLN A 35 -1.73 4.88 -6.50
C GLN A 35 -1.62 5.03 -4.98
N ILE A 36 -0.63 5.81 -4.49
CA ILE A 36 -0.50 6.13 -3.06
C ILE A 36 -1.72 6.88 -2.54
N ALA A 37 -2.19 7.89 -3.29
CA ALA A 37 -3.34 8.69 -2.92
C ALA A 37 -4.61 7.83 -2.81
N LEU A 38 -4.83 6.92 -3.77
CA LEU A 38 -5.96 6.01 -3.75
C LEU A 38 -5.89 5.00 -2.59
N ALA A 39 -4.70 4.47 -2.29
CA ALA A 39 -4.52 3.48 -1.22
C ALA A 39 -4.61 4.07 0.20
N LYS A 40 -4.37 5.38 0.35
CA LYS A 40 -4.50 6.10 1.64
C LYS A 40 -5.92 6.55 1.96
N ALA A 41 -6.80 6.62 0.96
CA ALA A 41 -8.18 7.09 1.08
C ALA A 41 -9.11 5.99 1.62
#